data_AF-A0A960VIH9-F1
#
_entry.id   AF-A0A960VIH9-F1
#
_cell.length_a   1.000
_cell.length_b   1.000
_cell.length_c   1.000
_cell.angle_alpha   90.00
_cell.angle_beta   90.00
_cell.angle_gamma   90.00
#
_symmetry.space_group_name_H-M   'P 1'
#
loop_
_entity.id
_entity.type
_entity.pdbx_description
1 polymer ?
#
loop_
_entity_poly.entity_id
_entity_poly.type
_entity_poly.pdbx_seq_one_letter_code
_entity_poly.pdbx_strand_id
1 'polypeptide(L)'
;MKRIANALLIAAVGLLLAGPAVAVIDPAPDVVGVYFDPNADTREVFVAPNVPFHVYVILTNPTHPEIWGFELGYELTPSGPAGTLFRLGRILPPDSINLGIDDDILAGSYVVGMAAPLPGAQAVVLVQWQFMLLTNMAVYFQLGPSEVQSIPDGLPAYEAGGVIVPMGLSFGCWTPGSGSVNEECGLATEESTFGAVKALYR
;
A
#
# COMPACT_ATOMS: atom_id res chain seq x y z
N MET A 1 -58.56 4.28 26.38
CA MET A 1 -57.37 3.65 26.97
C MET A 1 -56.30 3.54 25.87
N LYS A 2 -55.26 4.38 25.97
CA LYS A 2 -54.14 4.51 25.04
C LYS A 2 -52.95 3.72 25.59
N ARG A 3 -52.36 2.80 24.81
CA ARG A 3 -50.92 2.49 24.78
C ARG A 3 -50.55 1.93 23.41
N ILE A 4 -50.16 2.83 22.51
CA ILE A 4 -49.46 2.58 21.24
C ILE A 4 -47.99 2.93 21.48
N ALA A 5 -47.11 2.25 20.74
CA ALA A 5 -45.71 2.59 20.46
C ALA A 5 -44.72 2.45 21.62
N ASN A 6 -43.95 1.35 21.61
CA ASN A 6 -42.56 1.29 22.11
C ASN A 6 -41.91 -0.05 21.74
N ALA A 7 -42.00 -0.46 20.47
CA ALA A 7 -41.35 -1.70 20.01
C ALA A 7 -40.58 -1.54 18.69
N LEU A 8 -40.40 -0.31 18.19
CA LEU A 8 -39.84 -0.07 16.85
C LEU A 8 -38.80 1.05 16.84
N LEU A 9 -37.84 1.04 17.78
CA LEU A 9 -36.77 2.04 17.83
C LEU A 9 -35.40 1.47 18.28
N ILE A 10 -35.15 0.17 18.09
CA ILE A 10 -33.85 -0.46 18.44
C ILE A 10 -33.30 -1.32 17.28
N ALA A 11 -33.74 -1.09 16.03
CA ALA A 11 -33.25 -1.84 14.87
C ALA A 11 -32.57 -0.97 13.79
N ALA A 12 -32.35 0.33 14.04
CA ALA A 12 -32.00 1.29 12.99
C ALA A 12 -30.71 2.11 13.19
N VAL A 13 -29.80 1.73 14.11
CA VAL A 13 -28.58 2.52 14.38
C VAL A 13 -27.31 1.65 14.35
N GLY A 14 -27.15 0.88 13.27
CA GLY A 14 -25.97 0.03 13.09
C GLY A 14 -25.53 -0.16 11.65
N LEU A 15 -25.98 0.69 10.72
CA LEU A 15 -25.27 0.80 9.44
C LEU A 15 -24.03 1.66 9.71
N LEU A 16 -22.93 1.00 10.08
CA LEU A 16 -21.60 1.53 9.85
C LEU A 16 -21.49 1.83 8.36
N LEU A 17 -21.61 3.10 8.00
CA LEU A 17 -21.13 3.60 6.72
C LEU A 17 -19.61 3.60 6.79
N ALA A 18 -19.00 2.42 6.61
CA ALA A 18 -17.63 2.35 6.13
C ALA A 18 -17.65 2.97 4.72
N GLY A 19 -17.42 4.28 4.64
CA GLY A 19 -17.19 4.93 3.37
C GLY A 19 -15.92 4.33 2.77
N PRO A 20 -15.88 4.04 1.45
CA PRO A 20 -14.62 3.65 0.83
C PRO A 20 -13.65 4.81 0.98
N ALA A 21 -12.51 4.59 1.62
CA ALA A 21 -11.34 5.43 1.41
C ALA A 21 -10.98 5.27 -0.07
N VAL A 22 -11.34 6.24 -0.90
CA VAL A 22 -10.96 6.26 -2.31
C VAL A 22 -9.47 6.61 -2.32
N ALA A 23 -8.56 5.64 -2.51
CA ALA A 23 -7.21 6.03 -2.85
C ALA A 23 -7.26 6.55 -4.29
N VAL A 24 -6.93 7.82 -4.44
CA VAL A 24 -6.69 8.42 -5.75
C VAL A 24 -5.24 8.09 -6.08
N ILE A 25 -4.99 7.56 -7.27
CA ILE A 25 -3.63 7.41 -7.82
C ILE A 25 -2.86 8.69 -7.53
N ASP A 26 -1.66 8.56 -6.96
CA ASP A 26 -0.84 9.72 -6.61
C ASP A 26 -0.61 10.58 -7.87
N PRO A 27 -1.06 11.84 -7.90
CA PRO A 27 -0.95 12.65 -9.12
C PRO A 27 0.49 13.06 -9.43
N ALA A 28 1.42 12.87 -8.49
CA ALA A 28 2.82 13.17 -8.71
C ALA A 28 3.46 12.13 -9.66
N PRO A 29 4.38 12.58 -10.54
CA PRO A 29 5.13 11.69 -11.40
C PRO A 29 6.18 10.89 -10.63
N ASP A 30 6.52 9.70 -11.14
CA ASP A 30 7.62 8.86 -10.65
C ASP A 30 7.52 8.52 -9.17
N VAL A 31 6.34 8.10 -8.72
CA VAL A 31 6.07 7.84 -7.31
C VAL A 31 5.79 6.37 -7.05
N VAL A 32 6.46 5.78 -6.06
CA VAL A 32 6.28 4.37 -5.66
C VAL A 32 5.51 4.25 -4.35
N GLY A 33 4.61 3.28 -4.25
CA GLY A 33 3.81 3.03 -3.05
C GLY A 33 3.36 1.58 -2.91
N VAL A 34 2.79 1.27 -1.74
CA VAL A 34 2.18 -0.02 -1.41
C VAL A 34 0.66 0.08 -1.52
N TYR A 35 0.06 -0.87 -2.23
CA TYR A 35 -1.37 -0.94 -2.53
C TYR A 35 -1.90 -2.37 -2.39
N PHE A 36 -3.22 -2.52 -2.29
CA PHE A 36 -3.93 -3.80 -2.12
C PHE A 36 -4.80 -4.17 -3.33
N ASP A 37 -4.64 -3.43 -4.42
CA ASP A 37 -5.17 -3.73 -5.75
C ASP A 37 -4.14 -3.29 -6.82
N PRO A 38 -4.22 -3.82 -8.05
CA PRO A 38 -3.22 -3.54 -9.10
C PRO A 38 -3.38 -2.18 -9.78
N ASN A 39 -4.44 -1.41 -9.49
CA ASN A 39 -4.71 -0.11 -10.10
C ASN A 39 -4.27 1.06 -9.21
N ALA A 40 -3.72 0.79 -8.02
CA ALA A 40 -3.33 1.78 -7.02
C ALA A 40 -4.51 2.55 -6.39
N ASP A 41 -5.67 1.90 -6.26
CA ASP A 41 -6.91 2.49 -5.72
C ASP A 41 -7.12 2.27 -4.21
N THR A 42 -6.35 1.37 -3.59
CA THR A 42 -6.54 0.88 -2.23
C THR A 42 -5.21 0.80 -1.49
N ARG A 43 -5.06 1.57 -0.40
CA ARG A 43 -3.85 1.58 0.44
C ARG A 43 -4.04 0.94 1.81
N GLU A 44 -5.26 0.50 2.11
CA GLU A 44 -5.64 -0.08 3.37
C GLU A 44 -6.60 -1.24 3.12
N VAL A 45 -6.42 -2.35 3.81
CA VAL A 45 -7.30 -3.51 3.67
C VAL A 45 -7.53 -4.19 5.01
N PHE A 46 -8.74 -4.71 5.21
CA PHE A 46 -9.03 -5.59 6.34
C PHE A 46 -9.06 -7.04 5.86
N VAL A 47 -8.30 -7.90 6.53
CA VAL A 47 -8.15 -9.32 6.19
C VAL A 47 -8.41 -10.17 7.42
N ALA A 48 -9.17 -11.25 7.24
CA ALA A 48 -9.39 -12.22 8.29
C ALA A 48 -8.15 -13.11 8.49
N PRO A 49 -7.95 -13.67 9.70
CA PRO A 49 -6.92 -14.67 9.93
C PRO A 49 -7.07 -15.89 9.00
N ASN A 50 -5.95 -16.46 8.57
CA ASN A 50 -5.84 -17.61 7.67
C ASN A 50 -6.41 -17.38 6.26
N VAL A 51 -6.59 -16.12 5.86
CA VAL A 51 -6.99 -15.75 4.50
C VAL A 51 -5.81 -15.12 3.77
N PRO A 52 -5.34 -15.69 2.66
CA PRO A 52 -4.32 -15.07 1.81
C PRO A 52 -4.81 -13.74 1.22
N PHE A 53 -3.90 -12.77 1.11
CA PHE A 53 -4.16 -11.48 0.48
C PHE A 53 -2.94 -11.04 -0.34
N HIS A 54 -3.18 -10.12 -1.29
CA HIS A 54 -2.15 -9.59 -2.17
C HIS A 54 -1.75 -8.17 -1.77
N VAL A 55 -0.47 -7.88 -1.96
CA VAL A 55 0.11 -6.56 -1.76
C VAL A 55 0.92 -6.22 -3.00
N TYR A 56 0.74 -5.02 -3.53
CA TYR A 56 1.33 -4.56 -4.77
C TYR A 56 2.22 -3.36 -4.48
N VAL A 57 3.49 -3.44 -4.88
CA VAL A 57 4.38 -2.29 -4.96
C VAL A 57 4.24 -1.72 -6.36
N ILE A 58 3.72 -0.49 -6.45
CA ILE A 58 3.32 0.13 -7.71
C ILE A 58 4.07 1.44 -7.90
N LEU A 59 4.69 1.59 -9.07
CA LEU A 59 5.16 2.86 -9.60
C LEU A 59 3.99 3.56 -10.32
N THR A 60 3.71 4.79 -9.94
CA THR A 60 2.62 5.61 -10.47
C THR A 60 3.17 6.73 -11.32
N ASN A 61 2.49 6.97 -12.45
CA ASN A 61 2.80 8.05 -13.40
C ASN A 61 4.29 8.16 -13.78
N PRO A 62 4.93 7.08 -14.27
CA PRO A 62 6.32 7.15 -14.72
C PRO A 62 6.46 8.17 -15.85
N THR A 63 7.46 9.03 -15.78
CA THR A 63 7.76 10.05 -16.80
C THR A 63 8.35 9.44 -18.07
N HIS A 64 8.86 8.22 -17.97
CA HIS A 64 9.46 7.48 -19.07
C HIS A 64 8.52 6.36 -19.55
N PRO A 65 8.45 6.10 -20.87
CA PRO A 65 7.53 5.12 -21.45
C PRO A 65 7.94 3.67 -21.22
N GLU A 66 9.16 3.43 -20.75
CA GLU A 66 9.75 2.11 -20.55
C GLU A 66 10.52 2.08 -19.24
N ILE A 67 10.36 0.98 -18.50
CA ILE A 67 11.06 0.71 -17.24
C ILE A 67 11.83 -0.60 -17.44
N TRP A 68 13.16 -0.58 -17.37
CA TRP A 68 14.00 -1.77 -17.56
C TRP A 68 14.54 -2.35 -16.27
N GLY A 69 14.36 -1.65 -15.15
CA GLY A 69 14.76 -2.14 -13.85
C GLY A 69 14.25 -1.23 -12.74
N PHE A 70 14.37 -1.69 -11.50
CA PHE A 70 14.06 -0.89 -10.32
C PHE A 70 14.86 -1.34 -9.12
N GLU A 71 15.11 -0.41 -8.21
CA GLU A 71 15.68 -0.66 -6.90
C GLU A 71 14.83 -0.03 -5.80
N LEU A 72 14.54 -0.79 -4.76
CA LEU A 72 13.79 -0.33 -3.59
C LEU A 72 14.06 -1.23 -2.39
N GLY A 73 13.96 -0.65 -1.19
CA GLY A 73 13.93 -1.36 0.07
C GLY A 73 12.51 -1.44 0.60
N TYR A 74 12.29 -2.37 1.52
CA TYR A 74 11.05 -2.47 2.28
C TYR A 74 11.31 -2.80 3.75
N GLU A 75 10.38 -2.38 4.59
CA GLU A 75 10.29 -2.75 5.99
C GLU A 75 8.82 -3.05 6.33
N LEU A 76 8.57 -4.13 7.05
CA LEU A 76 7.25 -4.54 7.54
C LEU A 76 7.25 -4.52 9.07
N THR A 77 6.33 -3.75 9.65
CA THR A 77 6.14 -3.68 11.10
C THR A 77 4.80 -4.33 11.47
N PRO A 78 4.78 -5.58 11.94
CA PRO A 78 3.58 -6.17 12.53
C PRO A 78 3.34 -5.62 13.95
N SER A 79 2.09 -5.31 14.28
CA SER A 79 1.68 -4.94 15.66
C SER A 79 1.63 -6.13 16.62
N GLY A 80 1.60 -7.36 16.06
CA GLY A 80 1.60 -8.62 16.81
C GLY A 80 2.91 -9.40 16.66
N PRO A 81 2.97 -10.64 17.18
CA PRO A 81 4.16 -11.48 17.08
C PRO A 81 4.53 -11.75 15.62
N ALA A 82 5.77 -11.45 15.21
CA ALA A 82 6.25 -11.60 13.84
C ALA A 82 6.02 -13.01 13.25
N GLY A 83 6.09 -14.06 14.09
CA GLY A 83 5.81 -15.45 13.69
C GLY A 83 4.36 -15.75 13.29
N THR A 84 3.49 -14.74 13.24
CA THR A 84 2.09 -14.86 12.78
C THR A 84 1.84 -14.21 11.41
N LEU A 85 2.87 -13.63 10.78
CA LEU A 85 2.86 -13.11 9.41
C LEU A 85 3.67 -14.04 8.51
N PHE A 86 3.09 -14.44 7.36
CA PHE A 86 3.74 -15.33 6.40
C PHE A 86 3.70 -14.72 5.00
N ARG A 87 4.84 -14.77 4.30
CA ARG A 87 4.94 -14.46 2.87
C ARG A 87 4.79 -15.78 2.11
N LEU A 88 3.65 -15.95 1.45
CA LEU A 88 3.31 -17.15 0.70
C LEU A 88 3.96 -17.17 -0.68
N GLY A 89 4.20 -15.99 -1.25
CA GLY A 89 4.78 -15.87 -2.58
C GLY A 89 5.18 -14.45 -2.92
N ARG A 90 5.97 -14.35 -3.98
CA ARG A 90 6.42 -13.13 -4.61
C ARG A 90 6.39 -13.34 -6.12
N ILE A 91 5.85 -12.37 -6.85
CA ILE A 91 5.89 -12.30 -8.30
C ILE A 91 6.64 -11.02 -8.67
N LEU A 92 7.68 -11.18 -9.48
CA LEU A 92 8.41 -10.10 -10.12
C LEU A 92 8.01 -10.04 -11.61
N PRO A 93 8.35 -8.96 -12.32
CA PRO A 93 8.14 -8.87 -13.76
C PRO A 93 8.75 -10.07 -14.50
N PRO A 94 8.15 -10.51 -15.63
CA PRO A 94 8.71 -11.59 -16.44
C PRO A 94 10.16 -11.32 -16.85
N ASP A 95 10.95 -12.38 -16.96
CA ASP A 95 12.36 -12.32 -17.40
C ASP A 95 13.22 -11.32 -16.61
N SER A 96 12.91 -11.18 -15.31
CA SER A 96 13.65 -10.34 -14.39
C SER A 96 14.70 -11.13 -13.59
N ILE A 97 15.75 -10.42 -13.19
CA ILE A 97 16.79 -10.89 -12.28
C ILE A 97 16.80 -9.96 -11.07
N ASN A 98 16.59 -10.51 -9.87
CA ASN A 98 16.75 -9.77 -8.62
C ASN A 98 18.15 -10.04 -8.03
N LEU A 99 18.89 -8.97 -7.77
CA LEU A 99 20.18 -8.97 -7.07
C LEU A 99 20.07 -8.42 -5.64
N GLY A 100 18.89 -7.97 -5.22
CA GLY A 100 18.63 -7.51 -3.87
C GLY A 100 18.51 -8.65 -2.86
N ILE A 101 18.58 -8.32 -1.57
CA ILE A 101 18.42 -9.27 -0.46
C ILE A 101 16.99 -9.21 0.03
N ASP A 102 16.19 -10.24 -0.21
CA ASP A 102 14.79 -10.26 0.20
C ASP A 102 14.35 -11.55 0.91
N ASP A 103 15.30 -12.26 1.53
CA ASP A 103 15.02 -13.51 2.26
C ASP A 103 14.25 -13.27 3.57
N ASP A 104 14.45 -12.12 4.21
CA ASP A 104 13.70 -11.73 5.41
C ASP A 104 12.33 -11.14 5.02
N ILE A 105 11.29 -11.59 5.72
CA ILE A 105 9.93 -11.11 5.54
C ILE A 105 9.74 -9.70 6.10
N LEU A 106 10.49 -9.32 7.13
CA LEU A 106 10.33 -8.06 7.84
C LEU A 106 11.13 -6.92 7.23
N ALA A 107 12.18 -7.22 6.48
CA ALA A 107 12.98 -6.21 5.80
C ALA A 107 13.69 -6.82 4.59
N GLY A 108 13.96 -6.00 3.58
CA GLY A 108 14.73 -6.44 2.44
C GLY A 108 14.86 -5.39 1.36
N SER A 109 15.44 -5.79 0.24
CA SER A 109 15.64 -4.95 -0.93
C SER A 109 15.44 -5.73 -2.22
N TYR A 110 14.97 -5.01 -3.22
CA TYR A 110 14.88 -5.42 -4.60
C TYR A 110 15.88 -4.58 -5.39
N VAL A 111 16.68 -5.25 -6.21
CA VAL A 111 17.54 -4.63 -7.23
C VAL A 111 17.33 -5.44 -8.48
N VAL A 112 16.34 -5.04 -9.26
CA VAL A 112 15.75 -5.84 -10.33
C VAL A 112 16.15 -5.27 -11.68
N GLY A 113 16.76 -6.09 -12.52
CA GLY A 113 16.93 -5.81 -13.95
C GLY A 113 16.03 -6.71 -14.78
N MET A 114 15.57 -6.24 -15.94
CA MET A 114 14.63 -6.94 -16.82
C MET A 114 15.19 -7.07 -18.23
N ALA A 115 14.92 -8.21 -18.89
CA ALA A 115 15.33 -8.44 -20.28
C ALA A 115 14.46 -7.67 -21.30
N ALA A 116 13.22 -7.35 -20.93
CA ALA A 116 12.29 -6.53 -21.69
C ALA A 116 11.67 -5.47 -20.78
N PRO A 117 11.38 -4.26 -21.27
CA PRO A 117 10.87 -3.20 -20.42
C PRO A 117 9.41 -3.44 -20.07
N LEU A 118 9.02 -2.99 -18.88
CA LEU A 118 7.61 -2.76 -18.58
C LEU A 118 7.16 -1.48 -19.29
N PRO A 119 5.96 -1.48 -19.91
CA PRO A 119 5.39 -0.26 -20.47
C PRO A 119 4.99 0.70 -19.35
N GLY A 120 5.34 1.97 -19.51
CA GLY A 120 4.86 3.04 -18.65
C GLY A 120 3.34 3.17 -18.74
N ALA A 121 2.68 3.21 -17.59
CA ALA A 121 1.24 3.37 -17.44
C ALA A 121 0.93 4.15 -16.16
N GLN A 122 -0.32 4.57 -15.94
CA GLN A 122 -0.68 5.29 -14.71
C GLN A 122 -0.34 4.50 -13.43
N ALA A 123 -0.45 3.18 -13.47
CA ALA A 123 -0.04 2.25 -12.43
C ALA A 123 0.77 1.11 -13.06
N VAL A 124 2.01 0.93 -12.60
CA VAL A 124 2.92 -0.14 -13.04
C VAL A 124 3.29 -0.99 -11.82
N VAL A 125 2.86 -2.25 -11.80
CA VAL A 125 3.19 -3.20 -10.73
C VAL A 125 4.66 -3.61 -10.86
N LEU A 126 5.47 -3.24 -9.87
CA LEU A 126 6.89 -3.62 -9.78
C LEU A 126 7.08 -4.93 -9.02
N VAL A 127 6.35 -5.11 -7.91
CA VAL A 127 6.40 -6.32 -7.09
C VAL A 127 4.99 -6.67 -6.65
N GLN A 128 4.63 -7.95 -6.74
CA GLN A 128 3.44 -8.48 -6.08
C GLN A 128 3.87 -9.47 -5.01
N TRP A 129 3.45 -9.22 -3.78
CA TRP A 129 3.56 -10.17 -2.70
C TRP A 129 2.22 -10.84 -2.42
N GLN A 130 2.28 -12.04 -1.86
CA GLN A 130 1.13 -12.71 -1.26
C GLN A 130 1.46 -13.02 0.19
N PHE A 131 0.59 -12.59 1.10
CA PHE A 131 0.75 -12.77 2.53
C PHE A 131 -0.44 -13.50 3.16
N MET A 132 -0.25 -13.98 4.38
CA MET A 132 -1.30 -14.52 5.24
C MET A 132 -0.98 -14.21 6.71
N LEU A 133 -1.99 -13.84 7.49
CA LEU A 133 -1.89 -13.63 8.94
C LEU A 133 -2.54 -14.80 9.68
N LEU A 134 -1.93 -15.31 10.75
CA LEU A 134 -2.56 -16.34 11.61
C LEU A 134 -3.44 -15.75 12.73
N THR A 135 -3.28 -14.46 13.01
CA THR A 135 -4.06 -13.72 14.00
C THR A 135 -4.49 -12.38 13.42
N ASN A 136 -5.54 -11.79 13.98
CA ASN A 136 -5.94 -10.45 13.60
C ASN A 136 -4.95 -9.46 14.23
N MET A 137 -4.10 -8.86 13.39
CA MET A 137 -3.13 -7.85 13.79
C MET A 137 -2.95 -6.85 12.65
N ALA A 138 -2.59 -5.62 13.01
CA ALA A 138 -2.15 -4.62 12.06
C ALA A 138 -0.76 -4.95 11.51
N VAL A 139 -0.54 -4.69 10.22
CA VAL A 139 0.78 -4.77 9.57
C VAL A 139 0.99 -3.51 8.74
N TYR A 140 2.11 -2.84 8.97
CA TYR A 140 2.50 -1.64 8.24
C TYR A 140 3.61 -1.98 7.26
N PHE A 141 3.41 -1.64 5.99
CA PHE A 141 4.39 -1.77 4.93
C PHE A 141 5.02 -0.41 4.69
N GLN A 142 6.34 -0.35 4.65
CA GLN A 142 7.07 0.88 4.35
C GLN A 142 8.07 0.60 3.24
N LEU A 143 8.17 1.54 2.29
CA LEU A 143 9.16 1.52 1.23
C LEU A 143 10.26 2.52 1.55
N GLY A 144 11.46 2.20 1.11
CA GLY A 144 12.63 3.04 1.28
C GLY A 144 13.68 2.73 0.22
N PRO A 145 14.90 3.25 0.37
CA PRO A 145 15.98 2.88 -0.52
C PRO A 145 16.35 1.41 -0.38
N SER A 146 16.85 0.83 -1.47
CA SER A 146 17.56 -0.43 -1.44
C SER A 146 18.85 -0.33 -0.62
N GLU A 147 19.38 -1.48 -0.20
CA GLU A 147 20.71 -1.55 0.44
C GLU A 147 21.82 -1.18 -0.56
N VAL A 148 21.68 -1.61 -1.81
CA VAL A 148 22.54 -1.19 -2.93
C VAL A 148 21.82 -0.10 -3.70
N GLN A 149 22.35 1.11 -3.67
CA GLN A 149 21.74 2.30 -4.25
C GLN A 149 22.52 2.76 -5.48
N SER A 150 21.80 2.99 -6.57
CA SER A 150 22.29 3.59 -7.80
C SER A 150 22.31 5.12 -7.72
N ILE A 151 21.44 5.72 -6.90
CA ILE A 151 21.38 7.17 -6.67
C ILE A 151 21.88 7.50 -5.24
N PRO A 152 22.71 8.54 -5.07
CA PRO A 152 22.99 9.11 -3.75
C PRO A 152 21.72 9.58 -3.04
N ASP A 153 21.75 9.66 -1.70
CA ASP A 153 20.68 10.18 -0.84
C ASP A 153 19.47 9.26 -0.58
N GLY A 154 19.55 7.99 -0.98
CA GLY A 154 18.68 6.96 -0.40
C GLY A 154 17.19 7.09 -0.75
N LEU A 155 16.88 7.41 -2.00
CA LEU A 155 15.55 7.16 -2.55
C LEU A 155 15.54 5.85 -3.35
N PRO A 156 14.38 5.16 -3.44
CA PRO A 156 14.20 4.13 -4.46
C PRO A 156 14.41 4.73 -5.86
N ALA A 157 14.74 3.90 -6.85
CA ALA A 157 14.93 4.35 -8.23
C ALA A 157 14.45 3.32 -9.26
N TYR A 158 14.25 3.76 -10.51
CA TYR A 158 14.01 2.89 -11.65
C TYR A 158 14.92 3.21 -12.82
N GLU A 159 15.19 2.22 -13.66
CA GLU A 159 16.00 2.36 -14.88
C GLU A 159 15.08 2.59 -16.09
N ALA A 160 15.40 3.60 -16.89
CA ALA A 160 14.70 3.99 -18.10
C ALA A 160 15.64 4.12 -19.32
N GLY A 161 16.13 3.01 -19.86
CA GLY A 161 16.90 2.98 -21.11
C GLY A 161 18.27 3.64 -20.99
N GLY A 162 18.99 3.37 -19.90
CA GLY A 162 20.31 3.90 -19.58
C GLY A 162 20.29 5.10 -18.63
N VAL A 163 19.12 5.54 -18.18
CA VAL A 163 18.95 6.62 -17.21
C VAL A 163 18.37 6.05 -15.91
N ILE A 164 18.96 6.41 -14.77
CA ILE A 164 18.42 6.09 -13.45
C ILE A 164 17.55 7.26 -12.99
N VAL A 165 16.29 6.99 -12.68
CA VAL A 165 15.29 7.98 -12.29
C VAL A 165 14.90 7.75 -10.83
N PRO A 166 15.04 8.74 -9.94
CA PRO A 166 14.63 8.61 -8.54
C PRO A 166 13.11 8.48 -8.45
N MET A 167 12.64 7.57 -7.60
CA MET A 167 11.23 7.42 -7.27
C MET A 167 10.92 8.17 -5.97
N GLY A 168 9.94 9.07 -6.04
CA GLY A 168 9.32 9.62 -4.83
C GLY A 168 8.55 8.54 -4.07
N LEU A 169 8.35 8.74 -2.77
CA LEU A 169 7.50 7.87 -1.96
C LEU A 169 6.08 8.41 -1.94
N SER A 170 5.09 7.56 -2.24
CA SER A 170 3.70 7.97 -2.39
C SER A 170 3.12 8.48 -1.08
N PHE A 171 2.28 9.50 -1.12
CA PHE A 171 1.76 10.04 0.14
C PHE A 171 0.80 9.05 0.81
N GLY A 172 1.17 8.54 1.99
CA GLY A 172 0.34 7.67 2.83
C GLY A 172 -0.05 8.37 4.12
N CYS A 173 -1.12 7.89 4.76
CA CYS A 173 -1.60 8.46 6.02
C CYS A 173 -0.63 8.25 7.20
N TRP A 174 0.07 7.12 7.20
CA TRP A 174 1.01 6.75 8.26
C TRP A 174 2.39 7.32 7.99
N THR A 175 2.97 6.94 6.85
CA THR A 175 4.26 7.42 6.35
C THR A 175 4.26 7.45 4.82
N PRO A 176 5.16 8.21 4.17
CA PRO A 176 5.36 8.11 2.73
C PRO A 176 5.70 6.68 2.29
N GLY A 177 5.19 6.27 1.13
CA GLY A 177 5.39 4.96 0.52
C GLY A 177 4.65 3.82 1.20
N SER A 178 3.80 4.09 2.19
CA SER A 178 3.21 3.06 3.04
C SER A 178 1.82 2.58 2.64
N GLY A 179 1.48 1.39 3.11
CA GLY A 179 0.14 0.81 3.13
C GLY A 179 -0.07 -0.02 4.40
N SER A 180 -1.33 -0.23 4.80
CA SER A 180 -1.65 -0.94 6.05
C SER A 180 -2.65 -2.09 5.85
N VAL A 181 -2.49 -3.13 6.67
CA VAL A 181 -3.46 -4.21 6.83
C VAL A 181 -4.05 -4.13 8.22
N ASN A 182 -5.37 -4.32 8.35
CA ASN A 182 -6.12 -4.32 9.61
C ASN A 182 -5.94 -3.07 10.48
N GLU A 183 -5.66 -1.95 9.84
CA GLU A 183 -5.58 -0.64 10.46
C GLU A 183 -6.15 0.38 9.47
N GLU A 184 -6.97 1.31 9.96
CA GLU A 184 -7.53 2.40 9.18
C GLU A 184 -6.80 3.71 9.45
N CYS A 185 -6.53 4.48 8.41
CA CYS A 185 -6.14 5.87 8.58
C CYS A 185 -7.26 6.63 9.29
N GLY A 186 -6.99 7.10 10.50
CA GLY A 186 -7.81 8.13 11.12
C GLY A 186 -7.75 9.39 10.26
N LEU A 187 -8.76 9.63 9.42
CA LEU A 187 -8.80 10.80 8.54
C LEU A 187 -8.57 12.10 9.34
N ALA A 188 -7.64 12.94 8.86
CA ALA A 188 -7.38 14.26 9.43
C ALA A 188 -8.49 15.30 9.18
N THR A 189 -9.49 14.98 8.35
CA THR A 189 -10.54 15.93 7.97
C THR A 189 -11.72 15.86 8.93
N GLU A 190 -11.72 16.80 9.88
CA GLU A 190 -12.86 17.09 10.75
C GLU A 190 -14.17 17.27 9.97
N GLU A 191 -14.11 17.74 8.71
CA GLU A 191 -15.28 17.92 7.83
C GLU A 191 -16.07 16.63 7.54
N SER A 192 -15.42 15.45 7.48
CA SER A 192 -16.08 14.17 7.18
C SER A 192 -16.54 13.40 8.41
N THR A 193 -16.03 13.75 9.60
CA THR A 193 -16.29 12.99 10.84
C THR A 193 -17.13 13.77 11.87
N PHE A 194 -17.00 15.10 11.93
CA PHE A 194 -17.72 15.95 12.90
C PHE A 194 -18.13 17.34 12.40
N GLY A 195 -17.70 17.78 11.21
CA GLY A 195 -17.94 19.12 10.68
C GLY A 195 -19.43 19.42 10.49
N ALA A 196 -20.19 18.44 9.99
CA ALA A 196 -21.64 18.53 9.90
C ALA A 196 -22.34 18.57 11.28
N VAL A 197 -21.78 17.91 12.30
CA VAL A 197 -22.33 17.89 13.67
C VAL A 197 -22.05 19.21 14.39
N LYS A 198 -20.87 19.80 14.22
CA LYS A 198 -20.55 21.13 14.79
C LYS A 198 -21.42 22.25 14.24
N ALA A 199 -21.93 22.11 13.01
CA ALA A 199 -22.88 23.08 12.43
C ALA A 199 -24.27 23.08 13.12
N LEU A 200 -24.64 22.02 13.84
CA LEU A 200 -25.93 21.92 14.55
C LEU A 200 -25.94 22.54 15.95
N TYR A 201 -24.77 22.92 16.49
CA TYR A 201 -24.62 23.49 17.84
C TYR A 201 -24.19 24.98 17.82
N ARG A 202 -24.41 25.68 16.71
CA ARG A 202 -24.25 27.14 16.61
C ARG A 202 -25.58 27.87 16.67
#